data_AF-A0A2S7L1R6-F1
#
_entry.id   AF-A0A2S7L1R6-F1
#
_cell.length_a   1.000
_cell.length_b   1.000
_cell.length_c   1.000
_cell.angle_alpha   90.00
_cell.angle_beta   90.00
_cell.angle_gamma   90.00
#
_symmetry.space_group_name_H-M   'P 1'
#
loop_
_entity.id
_entity.type
_entity.pdbx_description
1 polymer ?
#
loop_
_entity_poly.entity_id
_entity_poly.type
_entity_poly.pdbx_seq_one_letter_code
_entity_poly.pdbx_strand_id
1 'polypeptide(L)'
;MKKLASILILVFAFTVTVQAQKKGKQNERGPKLTVEQNTSLAVKKMTLGLDLSEKQQSQIKPLINSQAAARKVAMESRKENRATNKKPSADEIYAMRSAQLDNQIAFKNKLRNILNKEQFEKFEQMKNNRKEKGRK
;
A
#
# COMPACT_ATOMS: atom_id res chain seq x y z
N MET A 1 31.69 -39.86 30.81
CA MET A 1 30.73 -38.73 30.78
C MET A 1 31.04 -37.63 29.74
N LYS A 2 31.91 -37.87 28.73
CA LYS A 2 32.19 -36.87 27.68
C LYS A 2 31.25 -36.94 26.47
N LYS A 3 30.50 -38.05 26.32
CA LYS A 3 29.56 -38.28 25.20
C LYS A 3 28.13 -37.73 25.45
N LEU A 4 27.78 -37.48 26.72
CA LEU A 4 26.47 -36.91 27.09
C LEU A 4 26.43 -35.38 26.88
N ALA A 5 27.56 -34.70 27.07
CA ALA A 5 27.67 -33.26 26.82
C ALA A 5 27.48 -32.90 25.34
N SER A 6 27.97 -33.73 24.41
CA SER A 6 27.80 -33.51 22.97
C SER A 6 26.36 -33.71 22.48
N ILE A 7 25.58 -34.58 23.13
CA ILE A 7 24.17 -34.79 22.78
C ILE A 7 23.30 -33.63 23.28
N LEU A 8 23.62 -33.07 24.46
CA LEU A 8 22.92 -31.90 25.00
C LEU A 8 23.13 -30.63 24.15
N ILE A 9 24.30 -30.47 23.55
CA ILE A 9 24.61 -29.35 22.63
C ILE A 9 23.90 -29.52 21.28
N LEU A 10 23.69 -30.76 20.82
CA LEU A 10 22.98 -31.02 19.55
C LEU A 10 21.47 -30.72 19.64
N VAL A 11 20.86 -30.92 20.81
CA VAL A 11 19.43 -30.63 21.05
C VAL A 11 19.17 -29.12 21.15
N PHE A 12 20.13 -28.33 21.66
CA PHE A 12 20.02 -26.87 21.72
C PHE A 12 20.20 -26.19 20.34
N ALA A 13 20.93 -26.82 19.41
CA ALA A 13 21.11 -26.28 18.07
C ALA A 13 19.85 -26.39 17.17
N PHE A 14 18.93 -27.31 17.48
CA PHE A 14 17.73 -27.54 16.66
C PHE A 14 16.55 -26.63 17.01
N THR A 15 16.55 -25.95 18.16
CA THR A 15 15.43 -25.10 18.59
C THR A 15 15.46 -23.68 18.03
N VAL A 16 16.57 -23.24 17.42
CA VAL A 16 16.76 -21.84 17.00
C VAL A 16 16.34 -21.56 15.54
N THR A 17 16.14 -22.56 14.68
CA THR A 17 15.87 -22.31 13.26
C THR A 17 14.38 -22.23 12.87
N VAL A 18 13.43 -22.53 13.77
CA VAL A 18 12.00 -22.64 13.41
C VAL A 18 11.23 -21.31 13.46
N GLN A 19 11.81 -20.23 13.98
CA GLN A 19 11.11 -18.93 14.05
C GLN A 19 11.28 -18.02 12.83
N ALA A 20 12.10 -18.39 11.84
CA ALA A 20 12.37 -17.54 10.68
C ALA A 20 11.22 -17.47 9.64
N GLN A 21 10.26 -18.40 9.65
CA GLN A 21 9.18 -18.44 8.65
C GLN A 21 7.88 -17.72 9.05
N LYS A 22 7.77 -17.17 10.26
CA LYS A 22 6.54 -16.46 10.72
C LYS A 22 6.49 -14.96 10.37
N LYS A 23 7.34 -14.46 9.46
CA LYS A 23 7.27 -13.07 8.95
C LYS A 23 6.15 -12.82 7.92
N GLY A 24 5.27 -13.79 7.66
CA GLY A 24 4.24 -13.69 6.60
C GLY A 24 2.84 -13.22 7.01
N LYS A 25 2.48 -13.17 8.30
CA LYS A 25 1.08 -12.98 8.76
C LYS A 25 0.79 -11.65 9.45
N GLN A 26 1.61 -10.61 9.24
CA GLN A 26 1.35 -9.33 9.92
C GLN A 26 0.25 -8.50 9.24
N ASN A 27 -0.09 -8.79 7.99
CA ASN A 27 -1.09 -8.02 7.20
C ASN A 27 -2.55 -8.47 7.37
N GLU A 28 -2.84 -9.55 8.11
CA GLU A 28 -4.21 -10.07 8.28
C GLU A 28 -4.86 -9.74 9.63
N ARG A 29 -4.26 -8.85 10.43
CA ARG A 29 -4.68 -8.62 11.83
C ARG A 29 -5.86 -7.67 12.02
N GLY A 30 -6.55 -7.26 10.95
CA GLY A 30 -7.66 -6.30 11.03
C GLY A 30 -8.87 -6.68 10.17
N PRO A 31 -10.06 -6.16 10.50
CA PRO A 31 -11.26 -6.37 9.69
C PRO A 31 -11.05 -5.86 8.25
N LYS A 32 -11.48 -6.67 7.28
CA LYS A 32 -11.43 -6.30 5.85
C LYS A 32 -12.52 -5.26 5.58
N LEU A 33 -12.13 -3.99 5.47
CA LEU A 33 -13.03 -2.91 5.11
C LEU A 33 -13.45 -2.97 3.64
N THR A 34 -14.69 -2.57 3.34
CA THR A 34 -15.18 -2.42 1.96
C THR A 34 -14.48 -1.26 1.24
N VAL A 35 -14.61 -1.20 -0.09
CA VAL A 35 -14.06 -0.08 -0.88
C VAL A 35 -14.66 1.25 -0.42
N GLU A 36 -15.96 1.26 -0.11
CA GLU A 36 -16.66 2.45 0.35
C GLU A 36 -16.20 2.90 1.74
N GLN A 37 -16.00 1.95 2.68
CA GLN A 37 -15.46 2.25 4.01
C GLN A 37 -14.03 2.81 3.93
N ASN A 38 -13.18 2.21 3.09
CA ASN A 38 -11.82 2.70 2.87
C ASN A 38 -11.81 4.10 2.24
N THR A 39 -12.70 4.34 1.27
CA THR A 39 -12.86 5.65 0.62
C THR A 39 -13.29 6.70 1.65
N SER A 40 -14.32 6.40 2.44
CA SER A 40 -14.80 7.27 3.52
C SER A 40 -13.69 7.60 4.53
N LEU A 41 -12.95 6.61 5.02
CA LEU A 41 -11.82 6.86 5.93
C LEU A 41 -10.70 7.67 5.29
N ALA A 42 -10.41 7.45 4.00
CA ALA A 42 -9.40 8.21 3.29
C ALA A 42 -9.78 9.68 3.15
N VAL A 43 -11.05 9.98 2.80
CA VAL A 43 -11.58 11.35 2.79
C VAL A 43 -11.46 11.97 4.18
N LYS A 44 -11.93 11.29 5.24
CA LYS A 44 -11.84 11.81 6.63
C LYS A 44 -10.40 12.12 7.06
N LYS A 45 -9.44 11.26 6.71
CA LYS A 45 -8.02 11.50 6.99
C LYS A 45 -7.45 12.68 6.20
N MET A 46 -7.91 12.88 4.97
CA MET A 46 -7.55 14.06 4.19
C MET A 46 -8.18 15.32 4.76
N THR A 47 -9.44 15.26 5.19
CA THR A 47 -10.12 16.35 5.90
C THR A 47 -9.36 16.74 7.16
N LEU A 48 -8.99 15.77 8.01
CA LEU A 48 -8.21 16.04 9.22
C LEU A 48 -6.84 16.64 8.93
N GLY A 49 -6.22 16.27 7.80
CA GLY A 49 -4.89 16.75 7.44
C GLY A 49 -4.88 18.09 6.72
N LEU A 50 -5.95 18.43 5.98
CA LEU A 50 -5.98 19.54 5.02
C LEU A 50 -7.14 20.52 5.27
N ASP A 51 -7.94 20.30 6.30
CA ASP A 51 -9.10 21.12 6.66
C ASP A 51 -10.08 21.29 5.48
N LEU A 52 -10.46 20.15 4.87
CA LEU A 52 -11.30 20.13 3.67
C LEU A 52 -12.74 20.57 3.97
N SER A 53 -13.28 21.48 3.14
CA SER A 53 -14.71 21.82 3.19
C SER A 53 -15.59 20.65 2.74
N GLU A 54 -16.87 20.67 3.08
CA GLU A 54 -17.82 19.63 2.66
C GLU A 54 -17.90 19.49 1.13
N LYS A 55 -17.82 20.62 0.41
CA LYS A 55 -17.76 20.64 -1.06
C LYS A 55 -16.50 19.94 -1.57
N GLN A 56 -15.35 20.18 -0.96
CA GLN A 56 -14.10 19.50 -1.36
C GLN A 56 -14.16 18.00 -1.07
N GLN A 57 -14.72 17.62 0.09
CA GLN A 57 -14.88 16.23 0.48
C GLN A 57 -15.77 15.46 -0.52
N SER A 58 -16.90 16.05 -0.94
CA SER A 58 -17.81 15.43 -1.91
C SER A 58 -17.17 15.28 -3.30
N GLN A 59 -16.34 16.23 -3.72
CA GLN A 59 -15.59 16.17 -4.98
C GLN A 59 -14.43 15.17 -4.94
N ILE A 60 -13.76 15.02 -3.80
CA ILE A 60 -12.60 14.12 -3.64
C ILE A 60 -13.03 12.65 -3.50
N LYS A 61 -14.17 12.39 -2.85
CA LYS A 61 -14.69 11.03 -2.64
C LYS A 61 -14.71 10.15 -3.91
N PRO A 62 -15.29 10.58 -5.05
CA PRO A 62 -15.29 9.77 -6.28
C PRO A 62 -13.88 9.58 -6.86
N LEU A 63 -12.97 10.55 -6.69
CA LEU A 63 -11.57 10.41 -7.13
C LEU A 63 -10.86 9.30 -6.36
N ILE A 64 -11.04 9.24 -5.05
CA ILE A 64 -10.45 8.19 -4.21
C ILE A 64 -11.07 6.83 -4.52
N ASN A 65 -12.38 6.77 -4.74
CA ASN A 65 -13.07 5.52 -5.08
C ASN A 65 -12.54 4.95 -6.40
N SER A 66 -12.45 5.78 -7.45
CA SER A 66 -11.87 5.39 -8.74
C SER A 66 -10.43 4.88 -8.60
N GLN A 67 -9.60 5.57 -7.81
CA GLN A 67 -8.24 5.13 -7.54
C GLN A 67 -8.19 3.78 -6.79
N ALA A 68 -9.11 3.57 -5.84
CA ALA A 68 -9.21 2.31 -5.09
C ALA A 68 -9.62 1.15 -6.00
N ALA A 69 -10.57 1.36 -6.90
CA ALA A 69 -10.97 0.39 -7.92
C ALA A 69 -9.80 0.02 -8.84
N ALA A 70 -9.08 1.01 -9.37
CA ALA A 70 -7.90 0.79 -10.21
C ALA A 70 -6.80 0.00 -9.47
N ARG A 71 -6.57 0.31 -8.19
CA ARG A 71 -5.63 -0.45 -7.35
C ARG A 71 -6.07 -1.89 -7.12
N LYS A 72 -7.38 -2.13 -6.94
CA LYS A 72 -7.92 -3.48 -6.76
C LYS A 72 -7.67 -4.33 -8.00
N VAL A 73 -8.00 -3.83 -9.19
CA VAL A 73 -7.73 -4.51 -10.47
C VAL A 73 -6.25 -4.84 -10.62
N ALA A 74 -5.37 -3.87 -10.39
CA ALA A 74 -3.92 -4.08 -10.46
C ALA A 74 -3.39 -5.02 -9.37
N MET A 75 -4.11 -5.21 -8.26
CA MET A 75 -3.73 -6.16 -7.22
C MET A 75 -4.14 -7.58 -7.61
N GLU A 76 -5.35 -7.77 -8.14
CA GLU A 76 -5.83 -9.07 -8.61
C GLU A 76 -4.99 -9.59 -9.77
N SER A 77 -4.67 -8.76 -10.77
CA SER A 77 -3.74 -9.13 -11.86
C SER A 77 -2.37 -9.58 -11.34
N ARG A 78 -1.84 -8.91 -10.30
CA ARG A 78 -0.57 -9.34 -9.67
C ARG A 78 -0.70 -10.66 -8.91
N LYS A 79 -1.85 -10.94 -8.29
CA LYS A 79 -2.10 -12.23 -7.61
C LYS A 79 -2.17 -13.36 -8.63
N GLU A 80 -2.86 -13.16 -9.74
CA GLU A 80 -2.96 -14.14 -10.82
C GLU A 80 -1.59 -14.45 -11.44
N ASN A 81 -0.81 -13.42 -11.77
CA ASN A 81 0.56 -13.60 -12.27
C ASN A 81 1.44 -14.36 -11.27
N ARG A 82 1.26 -14.13 -9.96
CA ARG A 82 1.97 -14.89 -8.91
C ARG A 82 1.50 -16.34 -8.83
N ALA A 83 0.20 -16.60 -8.92
CA ALA A 83 -0.36 -17.95 -8.88
C ALA A 83 0.08 -18.79 -10.08
N THR A 84 0.27 -18.16 -11.24
CA THR A 84 0.70 -18.81 -12.48
C THR A 84 2.22 -18.79 -12.69
N ASN A 85 3.00 -18.24 -11.75
CA ASN A 85 4.43 -17.96 -11.91
C ASN A 85 4.78 -17.17 -13.20
N LYS A 86 3.82 -16.45 -13.78
CA LYS A 86 4.01 -15.62 -14.97
C LYS A 86 4.81 -14.37 -14.61
N LYS A 87 6.00 -14.25 -15.19
CA LYS A 87 6.79 -13.01 -15.14
C LYS A 87 6.39 -12.13 -16.33
N PRO A 88 5.96 -10.89 -16.10
CA PRO A 88 5.66 -9.98 -17.20
C PRO A 88 6.92 -9.67 -18.03
N SER A 89 6.75 -9.48 -19.34
CA SER A 89 7.81 -9.03 -20.25
C SER A 89 8.24 -7.58 -19.95
N ALA A 90 9.34 -7.13 -20.57
CA ALA A 90 9.79 -5.74 -20.44
C ALA A 90 8.71 -4.74 -20.93
N ASP A 91 8.06 -5.04 -22.06
CA ASP A 91 7.00 -4.20 -22.63
C ASP A 91 5.75 -4.18 -21.76
N GLU A 92 5.35 -5.33 -21.20
CA GLU A 92 4.24 -5.41 -20.25
C GLU A 92 4.55 -4.60 -18.98
N ILE A 93 5.78 -4.69 -18.46
CA ILE A 93 6.23 -3.87 -17.32
C ILE A 93 6.14 -2.38 -17.66
N TYR A 94 6.65 -1.97 -18.83
CA TYR A 94 6.60 -0.58 -19.27
C TYR A 94 5.16 -0.08 -19.35
N ALA A 95 4.26 -0.81 -20.02
CA ALA A 95 2.86 -0.45 -20.16
C ALA A 95 2.16 -0.30 -18.79
N MET A 96 2.40 -1.25 -17.88
CA MET A 96 1.87 -1.18 -16.51
C MET A 96 2.39 0.06 -15.75
N ARG A 97 3.68 0.40 -15.91
CA ARG A 97 4.28 1.57 -15.25
C ARG A 97 3.76 2.86 -15.84
N SER A 98 3.65 2.97 -17.16
CA SER A 98 3.08 4.13 -17.84
C SER A 98 1.65 4.38 -17.36
N ALA A 99 0.77 3.37 -17.44
CA ALA A 99 -0.61 3.48 -16.99
C ALA A 99 -0.71 3.86 -15.50
N GLN A 100 0.19 3.36 -14.65
CA GLN A 100 0.23 3.74 -13.23
C GLN A 100 0.62 5.22 -13.04
N LEU A 101 1.55 5.74 -13.84
CA LEU A 101 1.99 7.13 -13.80
C LEU A 101 0.90 8.05 -14.35
N ASP A 102 0.26 7.70 -15.47
CA ASP A 102 -0.84 8.46 -16.06
C ASP A 102 -2.01 8.61 -15.10
N ASN A 103 -2.38 7.53 -14.41
CA ASN A 103 -3.38 7.57 -13.35
C ASN A 103 -3.00 8.50 -12.19
N GLN A 104 -1.72 8.50 -11.78
CA GLN A 104 -1.24 9.40 -10.73
C GLN A 104 -1.25 10.87 -11.17
N ILE A 105 -0.89 11.14 -12.42
CA ILE A 105 -0.92 12.49 -13.02
C ILE A 105 -2.37 12.98 -13.07
N ALA A 106 -3.28 12.17 -13.60
CA ALA A 106 -4.70 12.50 -13.69
C ALA A 106 -5.32 12.76 -12.31
N PHE A 107 -5.02 11.90 -11.32
CA PHE A 107 -5.48 12.11 -9.94
C PHE A 107 -4.92 13.42 -9.36
N LYS A 108 -3.62 13.67 -9.51
CA LYS A 108 -2.96 14.89 -9.01
C LYS A 108 -3.56 16.15 -9.62
N ASN A 109 -3.81 16.14 -10.93
CA ASN A 109 -4.42 17.28 -11.63
C ASN A 109 -5.86 17.54 -11.16
N LYS A 110 -6.68 16.50 -11.05
CA LYS A 110 -8.06 16.64 -10.53
C LYS A 110 -8.07 17.15 -9.09
N LEU A 111 -7.17 16.64 -8.24
CA LEU A 111 -7.05 17.09 -6.86
C LEU A 111 -6.59 18.55 -6.77
N ARG A 112 -5.65 18.98 -7.62
CA ARG A 112 -5.20 20.37 -7.69
C ARG A 112 -6.34 21.34 -7.99
N ASN A 113 -7.34 20.92 -8.79
CA ASN A 113 -8.49 21.75 -9.11
C ASN A 113 -9.52 21.85 -7.96
N ILE A 114 -9.45 20.96 -6.97
CA ILE A 114 -10.37 20.92 -5.83
C ILE A 114 -9.74 21.62 -4.60
N LEU A 115 -8.45 21.41 -4.39
CA LEU A 115 -7.72 22.00 -3.28
C LEU A 115 -7.29 23.43 -3.60
N ASN A 116 -7.25 24.28 -2.57
CA ASN A 116 -6.55 25.55 -2.70
C ASN A 116 -5.02 25.33 -2.70
N LYS A 117 -4.25 26.40 -2.94
CA LYS A 117 -2.79 26.33 -3.04
C LYS A 117 -2.15 25.74 -1.77
N GLU A 118 -2.52 26.23 -0.60
CA GLU A 118 -1.95 25.81 0.70
C GLU A 118 -2.27 24.34 1.00
N GLN A 119 -3.51 23.92 0.78
CA GLN A 119 -3.96 22.54 0.94
C GLN A 119 -3.20 21.59 -0.01
N PHE A 120 -2.99 22.01 -1.25
CA PHE A 120 -2.27 21.20 -2.23
C PHE A 120 -0.77 21.06 -1.87
N GLU A 121 -0.13 22.14 -1.41
CA GLU A 121 1.25 22.11 -0.94
C GLU A 121 1.40 21.19 0.29
N LYS A 122 0.50 21.32 1.28
CA LYS A 122 0.45 20.43 2.45
C LYS A 122 0.23 18.97 2.05
N PHE A 123 -0.63 18.71 1.07
CA PHE A 123 -0.82 17.38 0.51
C PHE A 123 0.46 16.80 -0.10
N GLU A 124 1.20 17.57 -0.91
CA GLU A 124 2.46 17.13 -1.50
C GLU A 124 3.53 16.86 -0.43
N GLN A 125 3.63 17.70 0.61
CA GLN A 125 4.51 17.48 1.76
C GLN A 125 4.16 16.19 2.52
N MET A 126 2.88 15.98 2.85
CA MET A 126 2.41 14.75 3.49
C MET A 126 2.75 13.50 2.66
N LYS A 127 2.63 13.58 1.34
CA LYS A 127 2.99 12.51 0.42
C LYS A 127 4.50 12.23 0.44
N ASN A 128 5.34 13.26 0.41
CA ASN A 128 6.79 13.13 0.46
C ASN A 128 7.26 12.52 1.79
N ASN A 129 6.73 12.99 2.91
CA ASN A 129 7.05 12.47 4.24
C ASN A 129 6.72 10.97 4.38
N ARG A 130 5.61 10.52 3.78
CA ARG A 130 5.28 9.08 3.74
C ARG A 130 6.26 8.29 2.88
N LYS A 131 6.70 8.85 1.75
CA LYS A 131 7.70 8.22 0.88
C LYS A 131 9.03 8.06 1.61
N GLU A 132 9.48 9.08 2.35
CA GLU A 132 10.71 9.02 3.14
C GLU A 132 10.62 8.00 4.27
N LYS A 133 9.52 7.98 5.03
CA LYS A 133 9.31 6.98 6.08
C LYS A 133 9.31 5.54 5.55
N GLY A 134 8.83 5.31 4.33
CA GLY A 134 8.85 3.99 3.71
C GLY A 134 10.20 3.58 3.11
N ARG A 135 11.19 4.48 3.07
CA ARG A 135 12.56 4.20 2.62
C ARG A 135 13.52 3.91 3.78
N LYS A 136 13.14 4.30 5.00
CA LYS A 136 13.80 3.90 6.25
C LYS A 136 13.34 2.51 6.65
#